data_AF-A0A966JBC3-F1
#
_entry.id   AF-A0A966JBC3-F1
#
_cell.length_a   1.000
_cell.length_b   1.000
_cell.length_c   1.000
_cell.angle_alpha   90.00
_cell.angle_beta   90.00
_cell.angle_gamma   90.00
#
_symmetry.space_group_name_H-M   'P 1'
#
loop_
_entity.id
_entity.type
_entity.pdbx_description
1 polymer ?
#
loop_
_entity_poly.entity_id
_entity_poly.type
_entity_poly.pdbx_seq_one_letter_code
_entity_poly.pdbx_strand_id
1 'polypeptide(L)'
;MAELTISASDIAQAISKNLEGYEPSLEARTVGRVVEVGDGIARVSGLPDAAVNELLEFENGTVGLALNLDESSIGAVVLGESDEIEEGQTVKATGRILSIPVGDGVLGRVVNALGEPVDGRGELVGSQLRRMEIRAPGIMGRKPVHEPLQTGIKAIDAMTPIGRG
;
A
#
# COMPACT_ATOMS: atom_id res chain seq x y z
N MET A 1 -1.96 14.75 -31.77
CA MET A 1 -1.41 15.16 -30.46
C MET A 1 -2.40 16.17 -29.90
N ALA A 2 -3.19 15.80 -28.90
CA ALA A 2 -4.11 16.75 -28.28
C ALA A 2 -3.26 17.78 -27.53
N GLU A 3 -3.38 19.06 -27.90
CA GLU A 3 -2.81 20.15 -27.12
C GLU A 3 -3.47 20.13 -25.75
N LEU A 4 -2.71 19.74 -24.71
CA LEU A 4 -3.10 19.95 -23.33
C LEU A 4 -3.03 21.46 -23.07
N THR A 5 -4.17 22.14 -23.22
CA THR A 5 -4.34 23.53 -22.79
C THR A 5 -4.39 23.56 -21.27
N ILE A 6 -3.25 23.83 -20.63
CA ILE A 6 -3.17 24.04 -19.19
C ILE A 6 -3.68 25.47 -18.90
N SER A 7 -4.87 25.59 -18.30
CA SER A 7 -5.42 26.88 -17.88
C SER A 7 -5.13 27.15 -16.40
N ALA A 8 -4.63 28.35 -16.11
CA ALA A 8 -4.42 28.81 -14.74
C ALA A 8 -5.75 28.89 -13.94
N SER A 9 -6.87 29.15 -14.62
CA SER A 9 -8.20 29.17 -13.98
C SER A 9 -8.57 27.82 -13.39
N ASP A 10 -8.26 26.75 -14.12
CA ASP A 10 -8.71 25.39 -13.76
C ASP A 10 -7.90 24.87 -12.58
N ILE A 11 -6.61 25.20 -12.53
CA ILE A 11 -5.73 24.91 -11.39
C ILE A 11 -6.21 25.66 -10.15
N ALA A 12 -6.48 26.97 -10.27
CA ALA A 12 -6.96 27.77 -9.15
C ALA A 12 -8.30 27.24 -8.62
N GLN A 13 -9.22 26.89 -9.53
CA GLN A 13 -10.52 26.33 -9.17
C GLN A 13 -10.40 24.97 -8.48
N ALA A 14 -9.50 24.10 -8.93
CA ALA A 14 -9.24 22.81 -8.28
C ALA A 14 -8.69 22.98 -6.85
N ILE A 15 -7.75 23.90 -6.65
CA ILE A 15 -7.17 24.19 -5.32
C ILE A 15 -8.24 24.78 -4.39
N SER A 16 -8.99 25.78 -4.85
CA SER A 16 -10.08 26.39 -4.06
C SER A 16 -11.12 25.35 -3.63
N LYS A 17 -11.52 24.45 -4.54
CA LYS A 17 -12.47 23.39 -4.24
C LYS A 17 -11.95 22.41 -3.19
N ASN A 18 -10.66 22.04 -3.23
CA ASN A 18 -10.04 21.19 -2.21
C ASN A 18 -9.99 21.89 -0.84
N LEU A 19 -9.77 23.20 -0.81
CA LEU A 19 -9.73 23.98 0.43
C LEU A 19 -11.13 24.14 1.05
N GLU A 20 -12.15 24.38 0.22
CA GLU A 20 -13.55 24.52 0.64
C GLU A 20 -14.09 23.22 1.27
N GLY A 21 -13.64 22.05 0.78
CA GLY A 21 -14.03 20.75 1.30
C GLY A 21 -13.22 20.27 2.51
N TYR A 22 -12.24 21.03 2.99
CA TYR A 22 -11.40 20.61 4.11
C TYR A 22 -12.11 20.88 5.45
N GLU A 23 -12.62 19.82 6.07
CA GLU A 23 -13.13 19.87 7.45
C GLU A 23 -12.09 19.25 8.40
N PRO A 24 -11.56 20.02 9.37
CA PRO A 24 -10.64 19.47 10.37
C PRO A 24 -11.40 18.50 11.27
N SER A 25 -11.07 17.21 11.19
CA SER A 25 -11.58 16.20 12.11
C SER A 25 -10.69 16.12 13.36
N LEU A 26 -11.31 16.17 14.53
CA LEU A 26 -10.66 15.87 15.80
C LEU A 26 -10.92 14.40 16.14
N GLU A 27 -10.02 13.51 15.71
CA GLU A 27 -10.06 12.10 16.08
C GLU A 27 -9.05 11.82 17.19
N ALA A 28 -9.51 11.28 18.31
CA ALA A 28 -8.64 10.70 19.31
C ALA A 28 -8.03 9.43 18.71
N ARG A 29 -6.73 9.45 18.41
CA ARG A 29 -5.99 8.29 17.92
C ARG A 29 -4.96 7.85 18.94
N THR A 30 -4.80 6.54 19.07
CA THR A 30 -3.75 5.95 19.88
C THR A 30 -2.40 6.22 19.24
N VAL A 31 -1.44 6.68 20.03
CA VAL A 31 -0.11 7.09 19.57
C VAL A 31 0.95 6.24 20.26
N GLY A 32 1.90 5.74 19.47
CA GLY A 32 3.08 5.04 19.94
C GLY A 32 4.34 5.88 19.80
N ARG A 33 5.46 5.35 20.32
CA ARG A 33 6.79 5.95 20.18
C ARG A 33 7.82 4.91 19.77
N VAL A 34 8.73 5.29 18.88
CA VAL A 34 9.89 4.48 18.53
C VAL A 34 10.81 4.36 19.76
N VAL A 35 11.17 3.14 20.13
CA VAL A 35 12.10 2.83 21.22
C VAL A 35 13.50 2.60 20.67
N GLU A 36 13.59 1.87 19.56
CA GLU A 36 14.84 1.63 18.84
C GLU A 36 14.53 1.44 17.36
N VAL A 37 15.49 1.77 16.52
CA VAL A 37 15.44 1.55 15.08
C VAL A 37 16.81 1.12 14.59
N GLY A 38 16.84 0.09 13.73
CA GLY A 38 18.07 -0.43 13.17
C GLY A 38 17.77 -1.43 12.05
N ASP A 39 18.59 -1.41 10.99
CA ASP A 39 18.50 -2.33 9.85
C ASP A 39 17.08 -2.47 9.25
N GLY A 40 16.33 -1.37 9.19
CA GLY A 40 14.96 -1.34 8.66
C GLY A 40 13.90 -1.94 9.59
N ILE A 41 14.23 -2.21 10.85
CA ILE A 41 13.29 -2.64 11.89
C ILE A 41 13.18 -1.55 12.95
N ALA A 42 11.95 -1.15 13.26
CA ALA A 42 11.63 -0.24 14.35
C ALA A 42 10.87 -0.99 15.45
N ARG A 43 11.33 -0.85 16.69
CA ARG A 43 10.58 -1.31 17.86
C ARG A 43 9.77 -0.14 18.39
N VAL A 44 8.45 -0.29 18.43
CA VAL A 44 7.51 0.75 18.81
C VAL A 44 6.85 0.37 20.14
N SER A 45 6.81 1.28 21.10
CA SER A 45 6.04 1.13 22.33
C SER A 45 4.70 1.85 22.23
N GLY A 46 3.71 1.38 22.97
CA GLY A 46 2.33 1.88 22.90
C GLY A 46 1.50 1.15 21.85
N LEU A 47 0.51 1.83 21.29
CA LEU A 47 -0.45 1.27 20.31
C LEU A 47 -1.12 -0.05 20.77
N PRO A 48 -1.78 -0.11 21.95
CA PRO A 48 -2.47 -1.31 22.45
C PRO A 48 -3.51 -1.91 21.48
N ASP A 49 -4.06 -1.10 20.59
CA ASP A 49 -5.10 -1.51 19.63
C ASP A 49 -4.54 -1.93 18.26
N ALA A 50 -3.20 -1.95 18.09
CA ALA A 50 -2.59 -2.34 16.82
C ALA A 50 -2.82 -3.82 16.50
N ALA A 51 -3.16 -4.10 15.25
CA ALA A 51 -3.34 -5.45 14.74
C ALA A 51 -2.06 -5.97 14.07
N VAL A 52 -1.95 -7.30 14.01
CA VAL A 52 -0.91 -7.98 13.21
C VAL A 52 -1.13 -7.64 11.74
N ASN A 53 -0.05 -7.37 11.02
CA ASN A 53 -0.04 -6.95 9.62
C ASN A 53 -0.75 -5.61 9.37
N GLU A 54 -0.87 -4.77 10.41
CA GLU A 54 -1.34 -3.40 10.27
C GLU A 54 -0.23 -2.48 9.76
N LEU A 55 -0.62 -1.51 8.93
CA LEU A 55 0.23 -0.41 8.54
C LEU A 55 0.34 0.61 9.67
N LEU A 56 1.56 0.94 10.03
CA LEU A 56 1.91 2.02 10.96
C LEU A 56 2.46 3.20 10.16
N GLU A 57 2.17 4.42 10.59
CA GLU A 57 2.65 5.65 9.98
C GLU A 57 3.60 6.34 10.95
N PHE A 58 4.86 6.51 10.53
CA PHE A 58 5.87 7.25 11.28
C PHE A 58 5.68 8.76 11.10
N GLU A 59 6.31 9.55 11.96
CA GLU A 59 6.18 11.01 11.99
C GLU A 59 6.60 11.69 10.67
N ASN A 60 7.57 11.12 9.97
CA ASN A 60 8.04 11.57 8.65
C ASN A 60 7.12 11.14 7.48
N GLY A 61 6.05 10.39 7.75
CA GLY A 61 5.14 9.85 6.74
C GLY A 61 5.59 8.51 6.14
N THR A 62 6.76 7.98 6.54
CA THR A 62 7.15 6.63 6.18
C THR A 62 6.17 5.62 6.75
N VAL A 63 5.93 4.54 6.02
CA VAL A 63 5.02 3.48 6.43
C VAL A 63 5.82 2.30 6.98
N GLY A 64 5.32 1.69 8.06
CA GLY A 64 5.82 0.44 8.60
C GLY A 64 4.76 -0.63 8.64
N LEU A 65 5.18 -1.89 8.77
CA LEU A 65 4.31 -3.05 8.93
C LEU A 65 4.51 -3.67 10.30
N ALA A 66 3.46 -3.69 11.13
CA ALA A 66 3.48 -4.36 12.43
C ALA A 66 3.48 -5.89 12.23
N LEU A 67 4.61 -6.54 12.52
CA LEU A 67 4.76 -8.00 12.36
C LEU A 67 4.70 -8.73 13.70
N ASN A 68 5.48 -8.29 14.67
CA ASN A 68 5.55 -8.91 15.99
C ASN A 68 4.85 -8.02 17.02
N LEU A 69 3.90 -8.58 17.76
CA LEU A 69 3.22 -7.91 18.87
C LEU A 69 3.68 -8.57 20.17
N ASP A 70 4.70 -8.00 20.81
CA ASP A 70 5.17 -8.44 22.13
C ASP A 70 4.39 -7.70 23.24
N GLU A 71 4.52 -8.17 24.49
CA GLU A 71 3.77 -7.60 25.64
C GLU A 71 4.00 -6.10 25.86
N SER A 72 5.22 -5.63 25.60
CA SER A 72 5.64 -4.25 25.84
C SER A 72 6.07 -3.48 24.59
N SER A 73 6.14 -4.16 23.44
CA SER A 73 6.62 -3.54 22.20
C SER A 73 6.08 -4.20 20.94
N ILE A 74 6.03 -3.44 19.86
CA ILE A 74 5.65 -3.89 18.54
C ILE A 74 6.90 -3.85 17.65
N GLY A 75 7.25 -4.97 17.04
CA GLY A 75 8.26 -5.04 16.00
C GLY A 75 7.65 -4.66 14.66
N ALA A 76 8.02 -3.51 14.13
CA ALA A 76 7.57 -2.99 12.86
C ALA A 76 8.70 -3.02 11.82
N VAL A 77 8.42 -3.54 10.63
CA VAL A 77 9.35 -3.45 9.49
C VAL A 77 9.07 -2.14 8.74
N VAL A 78 10.10 -1.33 8.55
CA VAL A 78 10.00 -0.05 7.85
C VAL A 78 9.93 -0.33 6.34
N LEU A 79 8.90 0.19 5.68
CA LEU A 79 8.66 0.06 4.24
C LEU A 79 9.07 1.36 3.54
N GLY A 80 10.36 1.64 3.55
CA GLY A 80 10.93 2.87 3.01
C GLY A 80 12.35 3.12 3.53
N GLU A 81 12.76 4.39 3.52
CA GLU A 81 14.05 4.79 4.11
C GLU A 81 13.92 4.91 5.62
N SER A 82 14.78 4.21 6.35
CA SER A 82 14.84 4.23 7.82
C SER A 82 15.73 5.35 8.38
N ASP A 83 16.51 6.01 7.53
CA ASP A 83 17.55 6.97 7.94
C ASP A 83 16.98 8.21 8.64
N GLU A 84 15.73 8.55 8.34
CA GLU A 84 15.01 9.69 8.94
C GLU A 84 14.18 9.29 10.17
N ILE A 85 14.16 8.01 10.54
CA ILE A 85 13.45 7.52 11.72
C ILE A 85 14.40 7.56 12.91
N GLU A 86 13.97 8.22 13.98
CA GLU A 86 14.76 8.38 15.21
C GLU A 86 14.00 7.84 16.43
N GLU A 87 14.76 7.52 17.48
CA GLU A 87 14.19 7.17 18.78
C GLU A 87 13.29 8.31 19.31
N GLY A 88 12.16 7.95 19.90
CA GLY A 88 11.21 8.88 20.49
C GLY A 88 10.21 9.47 19.50
N GLN A 89 10.41 9.30 18.18
CA GLN A 89 9.47 9.74 17.15
C GLN A 89 8.09 9.12 17.33
N THR A 90 7.10 9.88 16.89
CA THR A 90 5.70 9.48 16.99
C THR A 90 5.34 8.44 15.93
N VAL A 91 4.61 7.40 16.34
CA VAL A 91 4.07 6.38 15.42
C VAL A 91 2.56 6.29 15.59
N LYS A 92 1.83 6.22 14.49
CA LYS A 92 0.36 6.13 14.47
C LYS A 92 -0.08 4.81 13.86
N ALA A 93 -1.01 4.14 14.52
CA ALA A 93 -1.74 3.02 13.94
C ALA A 93 -2.74 3.55 12.90
N THR A 94 -2.74 3.00 11.69
CA THR A 94 -3.62 3.47 10.62
C THR A 94 -5.00 2.80 10.63
N GLY A 95 -5.18 1.74 11.44
CA GLY A 95 -6.34 0.85 11.46
C GLY A 95 -6.47 -0.02 10.21
N ARG A 96 -5.48 0.04 9.30
CA ARG A 96 -5.52 -0.63 8.00
C ARG A 96 -4.53 -1.77 7.99
N ILE A 97 -5.05 -2.99 7.89
CA ILE A 97 -4.25 -4.16 7.50
C ILE A 97 -3.61 -3.89 6.14
N LEU A 98 -2.40 -4.39 5.92
CA LEU A 98 -1.65 -4.27 4.67
C LEU A 98 -2.54 -4.45 3.45
N SER A 99 -2.75 -3.34 2.73
CA SER A 99 -3.68 -3.23 1.61
C SER A 99 -3.01 -2.46 0.49
N ILE A 100 -3.32 -2.84 -0.75
CA ILE A 100 -2.80 -2.18 -1.95
C ILE A 100 -3.98 -1.76 -2.86
N PRO A 101 -3.82 -0.67 -3.64
CA PRO A 101 -4.78 -0.29 -4.66
C PRO A 101 -4.82 -1.33 -5.79
N VAL A 102 -6.02 -1.77 -6.16
CA VAL A 102 -6.28 -2.70 -7.27
C VAL A 102 -7.39 -2.17 -8.16
N GLY A 103 -7.38 -2.53 -9.43
CA GLY A 103 -8.42 -2.17 -10.40
C GLY A 103 -7.84 -1.84 -11.77
N ASP A 104 -8.72 -1.53 -12.71
CA ASP A 104 -8.33 -1.27 -14.11
C ASP A 104 -7.44 -0.03 -14.26
N GLY A 105 -7.50 0.90 -13.29
CA GLY A 105 -6.63 2.08 -13.21
C GLY A 105 -5.14 1.78 -13.09
N VAL A 106 -4.77 0.55 -12.71
CA VAL A 106 -3.38 0.09 -12.60
C VAL A 106 -2.83 -0.39 -13.94
N LEU A 107 -3.68 -0.68 -14.93
CA LEU A 107 -3.25 -1.21 -16.22
C LEU A 107 -2.33 -0.21 -16.94
N GLY A 108 -1.12 -0.67 -17.27
CA GLY A 108 -0.11 0.15 -17.97
C GLY A 108 0.62 1.17 -17.09
N ARG A 109 0.41 1.15 -15.77
CA ARG A 109 1.12 1.98 -14.79
C ARG A 109 2.32 1.22 -14.21
N VAL A 110 3.29 1.97 -13.68
CA VAL A 110 4.37 1.41 -12.85
C VAL A 110 4.12 1.84 -11.41
N VAL A 111 4.00 0.85 -10.51
CA VAL A 111 3.72 1.07 -9.08
C VAL A 111 4.78 0.42 -8.21
N ASN A 112 5.01 0.97 -7.01
CA ASN A 112 5.87 0.36 -6.00
C ASN A 112 5.13 -0.77 -5.24
N ALA A 113 5.78 -1.36 -4.24
CA ALA A 113 5.20 -2.46 -3.44
C ALA A 113 3.98 -2.05 -2.60
N LEU A 114 3.84 -0.76 -2.29
CA LEU A 114 2.67 -0.18 -1.61
C LEU A 114 1.54 0.18 -2.59
N GLY A 115 1.78 0.02 -3.89
CA GLY A 115 0.85 0.36 -4.97
C GLY A 115 0.80 1.85 -5.32
N GLU A 116 1.80 2.62 -4.89
CA GLU A 116 1.93 4.04 -5.24
C GLU A 116 2.56 4.16 -6.65
N PRO A 117 2.05 5.06 -7.51
CA PRO A 117 2.57 5.22 -8.86
C PRO A 117 3.94 5.89 -8.86
N VAL A 118 4.92 5.25 -9.50
CA VAL A 118 6.30 5.74 -9.65
C VAL A 118 6.66 6.11 -11.08
N ASP A 119 5.69 6.08 -12.00
CA ASP A 119 5.86 6.43 -13.42
C ASP A 119 5.71 7.92 -13.73
N GLY A 120 5.43 8.76 -12.72
CA GLY A 120 5.25 10.21 -12.89
C GLY A 120 3.97 10.62 -13.63
N ARG A 121 3.02 9.69 -13.86
CA ARG A 121 1.77 9.96 -14.61
C ARG A 121 0.59 10.39 -13.72
N GLY A 122 0.87 10.85 -12.50
CA GLY A 122 -0.14 11.24 -11.51
C GLY A 122 -0.74 10.06 -10.74
N GLU A 123 -1.85 10.30 -10.05
CA GLU A 123 -2.49 9.29 -9.20
C GLU A 123 -3.17 8.16 -10.00
N LEU A 124 -3.53 7.07 -9.32
CA LEU A 124 -4.32 5.98 -9.88
C LEU A 124 -5.81 6.34 -9.80
N VAL A 125 -6.52 6.33 -10.94
CA VAL A 125 -7.95 6.62 -11.00
C VAL A 125 -8.74 5.31 -11.05
N GLY A 126 -9.81 5.20 -10.24
CA GLY A 126 -10.69 4.03 -10.25
C GLY A 126 -10.09 2.78 -9.59
N SER A 127 -9.10 2.95 -8.71
CA SER A 127 -8.60 1.86 -7.86
C SER A 127 -9.39 1.77 -6.56
N GLN A 128 -9.53 0.54 -6.05
CA GLN A 128 -10.04 0.25 -4.72
C GLN A 128 -8.96 -0.44 -3.89
N LEU A 129 -8.96 -0.22 -2.58
CA LEU A 129 -8.02 -0.91 -1.69
C LEU A 129 -8.44 -2.36 -1.48
N ARG A 130 -7.49 -3.29 -1.60
CA ARG A 130 -7.67 -4.70 -1.30
C ARG A 130 -6.55 -5.18 -0.40
N ARG A 131 -6.91 -5.94 0.65
CA ARG A 131 -5.94 -6.57 1.55
C ARG A 131 -5.01 -7.48 0.77
N MET A 132 -3.72 -7.44 1.08
CA MET A 132 -2.71 -8.27 0.44
C MET A 132 -2.85 -9.74 0.87
N GLU A 133 -3.04 -9.95 2.17
CA GLU A 133 -3.23 -11.28 2.74
C GLU A 133 -4.72 -11.65 2.74
N ILE A 134 -5.12 -12.36 1.68
CA ILE A 134 -6.44 -12.96 1.58
C ILE A 134 -6.34 -14.48 1.58
N ARG A 135 -7.34 -15.13 2.16
CA ARG A 135 -7.45 -16.58 2.09
C ARG A 135 -7.62 -17.02 0.64
N ALA A 136 -6.77 -17.94 0.19
CA ALA A 136 -6.87 -18.51 -1.14
C ALA A 136 -8.19 -19.29 -1.35
N PRO A 137 -8.69 -19.41 -2.60
CA PRO A 137 -9.86 -20.21 -2.89
C PRO A 137 -9.68 -21.68 -2.48
N GLY A 138 -10.66 -22.21 -1.74
CA GLY A 138 -10.74 -23.62 -1.37
C GLY A 138 -11.08 -24.53 -2.57
N ILE A 139 -11.12 -25.85 -2.36
CA ILE A 139 -11.31 -26.84 -3.43
C ILE A 139 -12.59 -26.58 -4.24
N MET A 140 -13.71 -26.30 -3.56
CA MET A 140 -15.01 -26.02 -4.20
C MET A 140 -15.03 -24.72 -5.01
N GLY A 141 -14.10 -23.79 -4.75
CA GLY A 141 -13.98 -22.53 -5.47
C GLY A 141 -13.08 -22.61 -6.70
N ARG A 142 -12.59 -23.81 -7.05
CA ARG A 142 -11.67 -24.03 -8.17
C ARG A 142 -12.38 -24.73 -9.33
N LYS A 143 -11.97 -24.38 -10.55
CA LYS A 143 -12.35 -25.08 -11.78
C LYS A 143 -11.10 -25.75 -12.35
N PRO A 144 -11.19 -26.99 -12.89
CA PRO A 144 -10.08 -27.58 -13.62
C PRO A 144 -9.60 -26.67 -14.76
N VAL A 145 -8.28 -26.52 -14.87
CA VAL A 145 -7.63 -25.74 -15.93
C VAL A 145 -7.84 -26.46 -17.26
N HIS A 146 -8.51 -25.79 -18.19
CA HIS A 146 -8.86 -26.33 -19.51
C HIS A 146 -8.56 -25.33 -20.65
N GLU A 147 -8.21 -24.09 -20.31
CA GLU A 147 -7.88 -23.05 -21.28
C GLU A 147 -6.35 -22.84 -21.32
N PRO A 148 -5.72 -22.86 -22.50
CA PRO A 148 -4.28 -22.67 -22.61
C PRO A 148 -3.87 -21.19 -22.41
N LEU A 149 -2.72 -20.97 -21.77
CA LEU A 149 -2.01 -19.70 -21.74
C LEU A 149 -0.88 -19.75 -22.78
N GLN A 150 -1.07 -19.07 -23.90
CA GLN A 150 -0.13 -19.10 -25.02
C GLN A 150 1.16 -18.35 -24.65
N THR A 151 2.29 -19.06 -24.64
CA THR A 151 3.59 -18.44 -24.37
C THR A 151 4.27 -17.95 -25.66
N GLY A 152 3.95 -18.57 -26.80
CA GLY A 152 4.61 -18.31 -28.08
C GLY A 152 5.94 -19.05 -28.25
N ILE A 153 6.35 -19.84 -27.26
CA ILE A 153 7.61 -20.59 -27.27
C ILE A 153 7.29 -22.04 -27.62
N LYS A 154 7.69 -22.47 -28.83
CA LYS A 154 7.41 -23.83 -29.37
C LYS A 154 7.76 -24.96 -28.39
N ALA A 155 8.91 -24.86 -27.74
CA ALA A 155 9.36 -25.88 -26.80
C ALA A 155 8.45 -26.00 -25.58
N ILE A 156 7.90 -24.86 -25.10
CA ILE A 156 7.00 -24.83 -23.96
C ILE A 156 5.61 -25.27 -24.39
N ASP A 157 5.04 -24.64 -25.42
CA ASP A 157 3.65 -24.88 -25.82
C ASP A 157 3.40 -26.32 -26.34
N ALA A 158 4.43 -26.97 -26.91
CA ALA A 158 4.31 -28.34 -27.43
C ALA A 158 4.65 -29.45 -26.42
N MET A 159 5.59 -29.20 -25.48
CA MET A 159 6.08 -30.24 -24.56
C MET A 159 5.60 -30.04 -23.12
N THR A 160 5.50 -28.79 -22.66
CA THR A 160 5.17 -28.41 -21.29
C THR A 160 4.16 -27.24 -21.28
N PRO A 161 2.92 -27.44 -21.78
CA PRO A 161 1.97 -26.35 -21.96
C PRO A 161 1.58 -25.70 -20.64
N ILE A 162 1.39 -24.38 -20.66
CA ILE A 162 0.91 -23.61 -19.51
C ILE A 162 -0.59 -23.37 -19.68
N GLY A 163 -1.37 -23.63 -18.63
CA GLY A 163 -2.81 -23.38 -18.61
C GLY A 163 -3.18 -22.15 -17.78
N ARG A 164 -4.34 -21.54 -18.05
CA ARG A 164 -4.88 -20.41 -17.28
C ARG A 164 -5.56 -20.91 -16.02
N GLY A 165 -5.01 -20.59 -14.84
CA GLY A 165 -5.60 -20.92 -13.54
C GLY A 165 -4.69 -20.58 -12.36
#